data_AF-A0A8B8K2I6-F1
#
_entry.id   AF-A0A8B8K2I6-F1
#
_cell.length_a   1.000
_cell.length_b   1.000
_cell.length_c   1.000
_cell.angle_alpha   90.00
_cell.angle_beta   90.00
_cell.angle_gamma   90.00
#
_symmetry.space_group_name_H-M   'P 1'
#
loop_
_entity.id
_entity.type
_entity.pdbx_description
1 polymer ?
#
loop_
_entity_poly.entity_id
_entity_poly.type
_entity_poly.pdbx_seq_one_letter_code
_entity_poly.pdbx_strand_id
1 'polypeptide(L)'
;MKQQAEEKKDAIEKPIAPMPPPPPMLERKPSLDAEPKTLLQEELNLAREAALKIINTHTKEEALKIFMKGLVPVTSSKQATEDAAVSDCDDE
;
A
#
# COMPACT_ATOMS: atom_id res chain seq x y z
N MET A 1 73.50 -16.70 23.51
CA MET A 1 72.26 -16.60 24.30
C MET A 1 71.39 -15.51 23.69
N LYS A 2 70.26 -15.90 23.08
CA LYS A 2 69.02 -15.12 22.96
C LYS A 2 67.98 -16.03 22.31
N GLN A 3 67.14 -16.59 23.16
CA GLN A 3 65.89 -17.25 22.78
C GLN A 3 64.89 -16.13 22.45
N GLN A 4 64.08 -16.32 21.41
CA GLN A 4 62.74 -15.74 21.36
C GLN A 4 61.75 -16.85 21.02
N ALA A 5 60.72 -16.90 21.85
CA ALA A 5 59.54 -17.72 21.75
C ALA A 5 58.44 -16.94 21.01
N GLU A 6 57.53 -17.65 20.35
CA GLU A 6 56.08 -17.40 20.30
C GLU A 6 55.48 -18.46 19.36
N GLU A 7 54.78 -19.46 19.90
CA GLU A 7 53.36 -19.46 20.29
C GLU A 7 52.43 -19.70 19.08
N LYS A 8 51.82 -20.89 19.11
CA LYS A 8 50.77 -21.39 18.22
C LYS A 8 49.60 -20.42 18.13
N LYS A 9 49.04 -20.21 16.94
CA LYS A 9 47.58 -20.09 16.76
C LYS A 9 47.15 -20.76 15.46
N ASP A 10 46.51 -21.91 15.62
CA ASP A 10 45.61 -22.50 14.63
C ASP A 10 44.54 -21.47 14.24
N ALA A 11 44.50 -21.11 12.96
CA ALA A 11 43.37 -20.42 12.37
C ALA A 11 43.07 -21.09 11.03
N ILE A 12 41.97 -21.83 11.02
CA ILE A 12 41.45 -22.56 9.88
C ILE A 12 40.93 -21.52 8.87
N GLU A 13 41.68 -21.25 7.80
CA GLU A 13 41.20 -20.41 6.71
C GLU A 13 40.27 -21.27 5.83
N LYS A 14 38.96 -21.19 6.10
CA LYS A 14 37.93 -21.71 5.20
C LYS A 14 37.87 -20.79 3.97
N PRO A 15 37.86 -21.30 2.73
CA PRO A 15 37.84 -20.46 1.54
C PRO A 15 36.59 -19.57 1.51
N ILE A 16 36.76 -18.26 1.37
CA ILE A 16 35.69 -17.30 1.12
C ILE A 16 35.15 -17.60 -0.29
N ALA A 17 33.97 -18.19 -0.37
CA ALA A 17 33.22 -18.28 -1.61
C ALA A 17 32.90 -16.85 -2.11
N PRO A 18 32.99 -16.57 -3.42
CA PRO A 18 32.69 -15.25 -3.96
C PRO A 18 31.22 -14.90 -3.66
N MET A 19 31.00 -13.73 -3.06
CA MET A 19 29.66 -13.23 -2.77
C MET A 19 28.85 -13.15 -4.08
N PRO A 20 27.56 -13.54 -4.08
CA PRO A 20 26.70 -13.32 -5.23
C PRO A 20 26.63 -11.82 -5.54
N PRO A 21 26.54 -11.42 -6.82
CA PRO A 21 26.43 -10.01 -7.19
C PRO A 21 25.21 -9.39 -6.49
N PRO A 22 25.33 -8.14 -6.01
CA PRO A 22 24.20 -7.46 -5.39
C PRO A 22 23.02 -7.45 -6.37
N PRO A 23 21.78 -7.64 -5.88
CA PRO A 23 20.61 -7.58 -6.74
C PRO A 23 20.58 -6.23 -7.46
N PRO A 24 20.14 -6.19 -8.73
CA PRO A 24 20.03 -4.94 -9.47
C PRO A 24 19.20 -3.95 -8.65
N MET A 25 19.76 -2.75 -8.44
CA MET A 25 19.11 -1.70 -7.68
C MET A 25 17.79 -1.36 -8.38
N LEU A 26 16.66 -1.64 -7.73
CA LEU A 26 15.36 -1.23 -8.22
C LEU A 26 15.30 0.30 -8.18
N GLU A 27 15.24 0.93 -9.34
CA GLU A 27 15.02 2.37 -9.43
C GLU A 27 13.62 2.70 -8.93
N ARG A 28 13.53 3.51 -7.86
CA ARG A 28 12.25 4.08 -7.42
C ARG A 28 11.75 5.02 -8.53
N LYS A 29 10.73 4.59 -9.27
CA LYS A 29 9.99 5.49 -10.14
C LYS A 29 9.07 6.39 -9.29
N PRO A 30 8.98 7.70 -9.57
CA PRO A 30 8.01 8.56 -8.90
C PRO A 30 6.60 8.10 -9.29
N SER A 31 5.85 7.59 -8.32
CA SER A 31 4.47 7.10 -8.51
C SER A 31 3.45 8.23 -8.73
N LEU A 32 3.86 9.47 -8.42
CA LEU A 32 2.99 10.64 -8.32
C LEU A 32 2.32 11.08 -9.63
N ASP A 33 2.93 10.81 -10.79
CA ASP A 33 2.37 11.20 -12.09
C ASP A 33 1.42 10.15 -12.69
N ALA A 34 1.51 8.90 -12.23
CA ALA A 34 0.67 7.79 -12.70
C ALA A 34 -0.59 7.60 -11.85
N GLU A 35 -0.62 8.18 -10.66
CA GLU A 35 -1.73 8.04 -9.72
C GLU A 35 -2.87 9.03 -10.02
N PRO A 36 -4.13 8.61 -9.80
CA PRO A 36 -5.25 9.53 -9.88
C PRO A 36 -5.11 10.61 -8.81
N LYS A 37 -5.10 11.88 -9.25
CA LYS A 37 -5.03 13.02 -8.34
C LYS A 37 -6.32 13.16 -7.55
N THR A 38 -6.19 13.38 -6.24
CA THR A 38 -7.32 13.77 -5.39
C THR A 38 -7.69 15.23 -5.66
N LEU A 39 -8.95 15.57 -5.38
CA LEU A 39 -9.42 16.95 -5.42
C LEU A 39 -8.68 17.83 -4.40
N LEU A 40 -8.47 19.10 -4.74
CA LEU A 40 -7.99 20.13 -3.82
C LEU A 40 -9.07 20.48 -2.77
N GLN A 41 -8.68 21.14 -1.69
CA GLN A 41 -9.61 21.47 -0.59
C GLN A 41 -10.81 22.31 -1.05
N GLU A 42 -10.58 23.27 -1.95
CA GLU A 42 -11.63 24.12 -2.51
C GLU A 42 -12.60 23.31 -3.38
N GLU A 43 -12.07 22.44 -4.24
CA GLU A 43 -12.87 21.55 -5.09
C GLU A 43 -13.69 20.56 -4.26
N LEU A 44 -13.12 20.03 -3.17
CA LEU A 44 -13.84 19.18 -2.22
C LEU A 44 -15.00 19.94 -1.56
N ASN A 45 -14.79 21.18 -1.15
CA ASN A 45 -15.85 21.99 -0.54
C ASN A 45 -16.98 22.26 -1.54
N LEU A 46 -16.64 22.64 -2.78
CA LEU A 46 -17.61 22.83 -3.85
C LEU A 46 -18.40 21.54 -4.14
N ALA A 47 -17.72 20.40 -4.21
CA ALA A 47 -18.35 19.10 -4.42
C ALA A 47 -19.31 18.74 -3.28
N ARG A 48 -18.94 19.02 -2.03
CA ARG A 48 -19.81 18.81 -0.85
C ARG A 48 -21.05 19.68 -0.90
N GLU A 49 -20.92 20.97 -1.21
CA GLU A 49 -22.06 21.88 -1.32
C GLU A 49 -23.02 21.44 -2.43
N ALA A 50 -22.48 21.04 -3.59
CA ALA A 50 -23.28 20.50 -4.69
C ALA A 50 -24.01 19.21 -4.28
N ALA A 51 -23.33 18.30 -3.57
CA ALA A 51 -23.93 17.07 -3.07
C ALA A 51 -25.07 17.34 -2.07
N LEU A 52 -24.85 18.24 -1.12
CA LEU A 52 -25.87 18.70 -0.16
C LEU A 52 -27.09 19.28 -0.86
N LYS A 53 -26.88 20.09 -1.90
CA LYS A 53 -27.98 20.62 -2.71
C LYS A 53 -28.82 19.51 -3.34
N ILE A 54 -28.18 18.49 -3.92
CA ILE A 54 -28.89 17.36 -4.53
C ILE A 54 -29.71 16.61 -3.47
N ILE A 55 -29.09 16.28 -2.33
CA ILE A 55 -29.75 15.55 -1.23
C ILE A 55 -30.99 16.31 -0.73
N ASN A 56 -30.91 17.64 -0.62
CA ASN A 56 -32.00 18.45 -0.10
C ASN A 56 -33.11 18.75 -1.12
N THR A 57 -32.86 18.59 -2.41
CA THR A 57 -33.79 19.00 -3.48
C THR A 57 -34.41 17.84 -4.25
N HIS A 58 -33.78 16.65 -4.21
CA HIS A 58 -34.21 15.48 -4.97
C HIS A 58 -34.70 14.38 -4.02
N THR A 59 -35.53 13.49 -4.56
CA THR A 59 -35.85 12.23 -3.86
C THR A 59 -34.61 11.36 -3.74
N LYS A 60 -34.63 10.40 -2.81
CA LYS A 60 -33.50 9.48 -2.58
C LYS A 60 -33.12 8.72 -3.86
N GLU A 61 -34.13 8.22 -4.58
CA GLU A 61 -33.96 7.43 -5.80
C GLU A 61 -33.32 8.26 -6.92
N GLU A 62 -33.75 9.51 -7.08
CA GLU A 62 -33.17 10.44 -8.07
C GLU A 62 -31.74 10.84 -7.70
N ALA A 63 -31.49 11.14 -6.43
CA ALA A 63 -30.16 11.46 -5.93
C ALA A 63 -29.18 10.29 -6.18
N LEU A 64 -29.60 9.05 -5.88
CA LEU A 64 -28.80 7.85 -6.17
C LEU A 64 -28.48 7.73 -7.66
N LYS A 65 -29.46 7.95 -8.53
CA LYS A 65 -29.24 7.92 -9.99
C LYS A 65 -28.21 8.96 -10.44
N ILE A 66 -28.19 10.15 -9.83
CA ILE A 66 -27.21 11.19 -10.11
C ILE A 66 -25.83 10.76 -9.64
N PHE A 67 -25.68 10.35 -8.37
CA PHE A 67 -24.38 9.97 -7.79
C PHE A 67 -23.75 8.74 -8.44
N MET A 68 -24.56 7.81 -8.94
CA MET A 68 -24.09 6.59 -9.57
C MET A 68 -23.85 6.74 -11.08
N LYS A 69 -24.21 7.88 -11.68
CA LYS A 69 -24.10 8.08 -13.13
C LYS A 69 -22.64 8.02 -13.59
N GLY A 70 -22.33 7.06 -14.46
CA GLY A 70 -21.00 6.90 -15.04
C GLY A 70 -20.00 6.13 -14.18
N LEU A 71 -20.40 5.69 -12.98
CA LEU A 71 -19.58 4.79 -12.17
C LEU A 71 -19.65 3.36 -12.71
N VAL A 72 -18.50 2.69 -12.75
CA VAL A 72 -18.41 1.27 -13.11
C VAL A 72 -18.13 0.46 -11.85
N PRO A 73 -18.87 -0.64 -11.59
CA PRO A 73 -18.58 -1.50 -10.46
C PRO A 73 -17.16 -2.07 -10.53
N VAL A 74 -16.42 -1.96 -9.43
CA VAL A 74 -15.13 -2.64 -9.30
C VAL A 74 -15.40 -4.12 -9.07
N THR A 75 -15.13 -4.95 -10.09
CA THR A 75 -15.15 -6.39 -9.95
C THR A 75 -13.83 -6.83 -9.32
N SER A 76 -13.70 -6.68 -8.00
CA SER A 76 -12.61 -7.37 -7.31
C SER A 76 -12.82 -8.87 -7.50
N SER A 77 -11.79 -9.54 -8.03
CA SER A 77 -11.78 -11.00 -8.15
C SER A 77 -11.80 -11.54 -6.71
N LYS A 78 -12.99 -11.91 -6.22
CA LYS A 78 -13.14 -12.63 -4.96
C LYS A 78 -12.48 -13.99 -5.16
N GLN A 79 -11.18 -14.10 -4.89
CA GLN A 79 -10.68 -15.38 -4.42
C GLN A 79 -11.30 -15.56 -3.03
N ALA A 80 -12.35 -16.36 -2.98
CA ALA A 80 -12.92 -16.83 -1.73
C ALA A 80 -11.86 -17.72 -1.07
N THR A 81 -11.00 -17.13 -0.25
CA THR A 81 -10.42 -17.85 0.88
C THR A 81 -11.40 -17.67 2.02
N GLU A 82 -12.25 -18.67 2.19
CA GLU A 82 -12.92 -18.97 3.44
C GLU A 82 -11.87 -19.06 4.56
N ASP A 83 -11.61 -17.98 5.30
CA ASP A 83 -11.11 -18.13 6.65
C ASP A 83 -11.64 -17.03 7.56
N ALA A 84 -12.40 -17.50 8.57
CA ALA A 84 -12.87 -16.85 9.77
C ALA A 84 -13.58 -15.48 9.66
N ALA A 85 -14.91 -15.55 9.72
CA ALA A 85 -15.70 -14.50 10.34
C ALA A 85 -15.15 -14.19 11.73
N VAL A 86 -14.48 -13.04 11.91
CA VAL A 86 -14.29 -12.47 13.23
C VAL A 86 -15.58 -11.77 13.64
N SER A 87 -16.28 -12.53 14.47
CA SER A 87 -17.40 -12.22 15.33
C SER A 87 -17.30 -10.84 16.01
N ASP A 88 -18.43 -10.13 15.97
CA ASP A 88 -19.02 -9.25 16.97
C ASP A 88 -18.14 -8.14 17.61
N CYS A 89 -18.39 -6.89 17.18
CA CYS A 89 -18.05 -5.73 17.99
C CYS A 89 -19.19 -5.50 18.99
N ASP A 90 -19.06 -6.09 20.18
CA ASP A 90 -19.78 -5.69 21.39
C ASP A 90 -19.36 -4.24 21.74
N ASP A 91 -20.31 -3.30 21.71
CA ASP A 91 -20.14 -1.91 22.18
C ASP A 91 -20.99 -1.80 23.46
N GLU A 92 -20.33 -1.71 24.62
CA GLU A 92 -20.94 -1.51 25.96
C GLU A 92 -21.46 -0.09 26.16
#